data_AF-A0A2G4GJ35-F1
#
_entry.id   AF-A0A2G4GJ35-F1
#
_cell.length_a   1.000
_cell.length_b   1.000
_cell.length_c   1.000
_cell.angle_alpha   90.00
_cell.angle_beta   90.00
_cell.angle_gamma   90.00
#
_symmetry.space_group_name_H-M   'P 1'
#
loop_
_entity.id
_entity.type
_entity.pdbx_description
1 polymer ?
#
loop_
_entity_poly.entity_id
_entity_poly.type
_entity_poly.pdbx_seq_one_letter_code
_entity_poly.pdbx_strand_id
1 'polypeptide(L)' 'MTDTKIYYKEIHTALLELAIPEKAKFVPRFFKTGKGEYGEGDRFIGVTVPNQRKIAQQFQKATDDQLIIKLLDCFYIKKL' A
#
# COMPACT_ATOMS: atom_id res chain seq x y z
N MET A 1 8.00 -15.21 -14.10
CA MET A 1 7.35 -13.92 -14.47
C MET A 1 5.83 -13.92 -14.25
N THR A 2 5.16 -15.09 -14.26
CA THR A 2 3.71 -15.21 -14.03
C THR A 2 3.35 -14.99 -12.55
N ASP A 3 4.16 -15.53 -11.64
CA ASP A 3 3.88 -15.57 -10.20
C ASP A 3 3.93 -14.19 -9.55
N THR A 4 4.91 -13.36 -9.92
CA THR A 4 5.04 -11.97 -9.45
C THR A 4 3.78 -11.13 -9.75
N LYS A 5 3.12 -11.37 -10.89
CA LYS A 5 1.90 -10.64 -11.27
C LYS A 5 0.68 -11.15 -10.50
N ILE A 6 0.67 -12.42 -10.11
CA ILE A 6 -0.38 -13.03 -9.29
C ILE A 6 -0.27 -12.52 -7.85
N TYR A 7 0.88 -12.69 -7.20
CA TYR A 7 1.09 -12.25 -5.81
C TYR A 7 0.88 -10.76 -5.62
N TYR A 8 1.31 -9.93 -6.59
CA TYR A 8 1.03 -8.50 -6.56
C TYR A 8 -0.48 -8.22 -6.47
N LYS A 9 -1.29 -8.90 -7.29
CA LYS A 9 -2.75 -8.71 -7.27
C LYS A 9 -3.36 -9.19 -5.97
N GLU A 10 -2.93 -10.34 -5.46
CA GLU A 10 -3.43 -10.91 -4.21
C GLU A 10 -3.13 -9.99 -3.02
N ILE A 11 -1.89 -9.50 -2.90
CA ILE A 11 -1.49 -8.54 -1.85
C ILE A 11 -2.29 -7.24 -1.97
N HIS A 12 -2.43 -6.72 -3.18
CA HIS A 12 -3.18 -5.48 -3.42
C HIS A 12 -4.66 -5.63 -3.04
N THR A 13 -5.31 -6.73 -3.44
CA THR A 13 -6.70 -7.03 -3.06
C THR A 13 -6.84 -7.18 -1.55
N ALA A 14 -5.96 -7.95 -0.89
CA ALA A 14 -5.99 -8.14 0.55
C ALA A 14 -5.83 -6.81 1.32
N LEU A 15 -5.00 -5.89 0.83
CA LEU A 15 -4.87 -4.55 1.40
C LEU A 15 -6.15 -3.73 1.21
N LEU A 16 -6.76 -3.76 0.03
CA LEU A 16 -8.01 -3.03 -0.24
C LEU A 16 -9.20 -3.55 0.57
N GLU A 17 -9.28 -4.85 0.84
CA GLU A 17 -10.32 -5.43 1.70
C GLU A 17 -10.24 -4.93 3.16
N LEU A 18 -9.04 -4.56 3.61
CA LEU A 18 -8.78 -4.01 4.95
C LEU A 18 -8.72 -2.47 4.95
N ALA A 19 -8.99 -1.83 3.83
CA ALA A 19 -8.98 -0.38 3.69
C ALA A 19 -10.13 0.24 4.50
N ILE A 20 -9.83 1.31 5.23
CA ILE A 20 -10.81 2.05 6.02
C ILE A 20 -10.87 3.48 5.46
N PRO A 21 -11.84 3.80 4.58
CA PRO A 21 -11.92 5.10 3.90
C PRO A 21 -11.97 6.30 4.84
N GLU A 22 -12.58 6.13 6.02
CA GLU A 22 -12.61 7.18 7.04
C GLU A 22 -11.21 7.51 7.53
N LYS A 23 -10.40 6.51 7.89
CA LYS A 23 -9.00 6.72 8.30
C LYS A 23 -8.16 7.28 7.16
N ALA A 24 -8.38 6.82 5.94
CA ALA A 24 -7.70 7.34 4.75
C ALA A 24 -7.83 8.86 4.59
N LYS A 25 -8.94 9.47 5.03
CA LYS A 25 -9.15 10.93 4.96
C LYS A 25 -8.40 11.71 6.05
N PHE A 26 -8.19 11.12 7.23
CA PHE A 26 -7.57 11.80 8.37
C PHE A 26 -6.05 11.64 8.42
N VAL A 27 -5.55 10.48 8.00
CA VAL A 27 -4.12 10.14 7.99
C VAL A 27 -3.25 11.18 7.23
N PRO A 28 -3.65 11.71 6.06
CA PRO A 28 -2.93 12.78 5.36
C PRO A 28 -2.54 13.98 6.23
N ARG A 29 -3.41 14.39 7.16
CA ARG A 29 -3.14 15.52 8.07
C ARG A 29 -2.03 15.22 9.07
N PHE A 30 -1.92 13.97 9.50
CA PHE A 30 -0.88 13.54 10.43
C PHE A 30 0.48 13.42 9.73
N PHE A 31 0.48 12.91 8.50
CA PHE A 31 1.69 12.71 7.71
C PHE A 31 2.15 13.94 6.92
N LYS A 32 1.45 15.08 7.06
CA LYS A 32 1.81 16.35 6.41
C LYS A 32 1.95 16.17 4.91
N THR A 33 0.85 15.80 4.24
CA THR A 33 0.83 15.59 2.78
C THR A 33 0.37 16.81 1.99
N GLY A 34 0.36 17.98 2.60
CA GLY A 34 0.07 19.24 1.93
C GLY A 34 1.19 19.65 0.96
N LYS A 35 0.90 20.64 0.12
CA LYS A 35 1.88 21.22 -0.80
C LYS A 35 3.04 21.84 -0.02
N GLY A 36 4.28 21.49 -0.37
CA GLY A 36 5.50 21.92 0.30
C GLY A 36 5.83 21.17 1.59
N GLU A 37 5.06 20.14 1.95
CA GLU A 37 5.30 19.33 3.14
C GLU A 37 6.03 18.01 2.80
N TYR A 38 6.50 17.30 3.82
CA TYR A 38 7.31 16.09 3.67
C TYR A 38 6.60 14.97 2.88
N GLY A 39 5.31 14.77 3.13
CA GLY A 39 4.51 13.75 2.46
C GLY A 39 3.75 14.29 1.24
N GLU A 40 4.19 15.39 0.63
CA GLU A 40 3.46 16.00 -0.50
C GLU A 40 3.18 14.95 -1.58
N GLY A 41 1.89 14.76 -1.88
CA GLY A 41 1.43 13.81 -2.89
C GLY A 41 1.22 12.39 -2.40
N ASP A 42 1.58 12.04 -1.16
CA ASP A 42 1.27 10.73 -0.59
C ASP A 42 -0.23 10.53 -0.43
N ARG A 43 -0.70 9.32 -0.76
CA ARG A 43 -2.10 8.91 -0.59
C ARG A 43 -2.19 7.66 0.25
N PHE A 44 -3.22 7.62 1.08
CA PHE A 44 -3.45 6.53 2.01
C PHE A 44 -4.75 5.80 1.68
N ILE A 45 -4.72 4.47 1.76
CA ILE A 45 -5.91 3.62 1.65
C ILE A 45 -6.52 3.29 3.03
N GLY A 46 -5.90 3.74 4.12
CA GLY A 46 -6.45 3.61 5.47
C GLY A 46 -6.31 2.23 6.12
N VAL A 47 -5.37 1.39 5.65
CA VAL A 47 -5.04 0.10 6.29
C VAL A 47 -4.16 0.33 7.52
N THR A 48 -4.52 -0.27 8.65
CA THR A 48 -3.75 -0.12 9.90
C THR A 48 -2.44 -0.91 9.87
N VAL A 49 -1.41 -0.45 10.60
CA VAL A 49 -0.10 -1.13 10.68
C VAL A 49 -0.19 -2.61 11.10
N PRO A 50 -1.02 -3.01 12.10
CA PRO A 50 -1.18 -4.42 12.43
C PRO A 50 -1.69 -5.26 11.26
N ASN A 51 -2.63 -4.74 10.46
CA ASN A 51 -3.18 -5.43 9.30
C ASN A 51 -2.15 -5.54 8.16
N GLN A 52 -1.39 -4.47 7.92
CA GLN A 52 -0.27 -4.49 6.96
C GLN A 52 0.77 -5.57 7.33
N ARG A 53 1.13 -5.66 8.61
CA ARG A 53 2.09 -6.68 9.11
C ARG A 53 1.57 -8.10 8.91
N LYS A 54 0.28 -8.34 9.14
CA LYS A 54 -0.34 -9.67 8.92
C LYS A 54 -0.25 -10.10 7.46
N ILE A 55 -0.57 -9.19 6.53
CA ILE A 55 -0.46 -9.46 5.09
C ILE A 55 1.01 -9.73 4.71
N ALA A 56 1.94 -8.88 5.16
CA ALA A 56 3.37 -9.08 4.88
C ALA A 56 3.88 -10.45 5.37
N GLN A 57 3.42 -10.91 6.55
CA GLN A 57 3.76 -12.24 7.07
C GLN A 57 3.16 -13.37 6.21
N GLN A 58 1.91 -13.23 5.76
CA GLN A 58 1.25 -14.23 4.92
C GLN A 58 2.00 -14.46 3.59
N PHE A 59 2.53 -13.39 3.00
CA PHE A 59 3.23 -13.46 1.70
C PHE A 59 4.76 -13.51 1.82
N GLN A 60 5.31 -13.67 3.03
CA GLN A 60 6.76 -13.61 3.27
C GLN A 60 7.54 -14.61 2.40
N LYS A 61 7.05 -15.84 2.26
CA LYS A 61 7.72 -16.90 1.47
C LYS A 61 7.64 -16.68 -0.04
N ALA A 62 6.67 -15.90 -0.50
CA ALA A 62 6.46 -15.57 -1.91
C ALA A 62 7.12 -14.24 -2.30
N THR A 63 7.78 -13.56 -1.35
CA THR A 63 8.36 -12.24 -1.56
C THR A 63 9.75 -12.38 -2.20
N ASP A 64 9.90 -11.82 -3.39
CA ASP A 64 11.18 -11.64 -4.09
C ASP A 64 11.42 -10.17 -4.45
N ASP A 65 12.63 -9.84 -4.91
CA ASP A 65 13.02 -8.47 -5.26
C ASP A 65 12.11 -7.88 -6.34
N GLN A 66 11.68 -8.70 -7.31
CA GLN A 66 10.81 -8.23 -8.40
C GLN A 66 9.42 -7.85 -7.89
N LEU A 67 8.86 -8.61 -6.95
CA LEU A 67 7.60 -8.32 -6.30
C LEU A 67 7.71 -7.08 -5.43
N ILE A 68 8.80 -6.92 -4.67
CA ILE A 68 9.05 -5.72 -3.86
C ILE A 68 9.13 -4.49 -4.76
N ILE A 69 9.98 -4.52 -5.79
CA ILE A 69 10.12 -3.42 -6.76
C ILE A 69 8.75 -3.07 -7.34
N LYS A 70 7.96 -4.08 -7.72
CA LYS A 70 6.61 -3.86 -8.26
C LYS A 70 5.62 -3.26 -7.25
N LEU A 71 5.72 -3.63 -5.98
CA LEU A 71 4.91 -3.04 -4.91
C LEU A 71 5.30 -1.59 -4.64
N LEU A 72 6.59 -1.25 -4.77
CA LEU A 72 7.12 0.12 -4.64
C LEU A 72 6.81 0.99 -5.87
N ASP A 73 6.87 0.42 -7.07
CA ASP A 73 6.54 1.06 -8.36
C ASP A 73 5.04 1.28 -8.54
N CYS A 74 4.22 0.77 -7.63
CA CYS A 74 2.77 0.86 -7.69
C CYS A 74 2.31 2.34 -7.65
N PHE A 75 2.10 2.90 -8.85
CA PHE A 75 1.62 4.25 -9.13
C PHE A 75 0.18 4.56 -8.64
N TYR A 76 -0.39 3.78 -7.70
CA TYR A 76 -1.74 3.99 -7.16
C TYR A 76 -1.91 5.29 -6.35
N ILE A 77 -0.89 6.14 -6.31
CA ILE A 77 -0.87 7.41 -5.60
C ILE A 77 -0.95 8.66 -6.54
N LYS A 78 -1.06 8.52 -7.88
CA LYS A 78 -1.26 9.67 -8.78
C LYS A 78 -2.64 9.88 -9.44
N LYS A 79 -3.53 8.89 -9.46
CA LYS A 79 -4.85 9.01 -10.11
C LYS A 79 -6.04 8.60 -9.23
N LEU A 80 -6.48 9.54 -8.41
CA LEU A 80 -7.75 9.69 -7.71
C LEU A 80 -7.82 11.17 -7.40
#